data_AF-A0A9D9G1Q7-F1
#
_entry.id   AF-A0A9D9G1Q7-F1
#
_cell.length_a   1.000
_cell.length_b   1.000
_cell.length_c   1.000
_cell.angle_alpha   90.00
_cell.angle_beta   90.00
_cell.angle_gamma   90.00
#
_symmetry.space_group_name_H-M   'P 1'
#
loop_
_entity.id
_entity.type
_entity.pdbx_description
1 polymer ?
#
loop_
_entity_poly.entity_id
_entity_poly.type
_entity_poly.pdbx_seq_one_letter_code
_entity_poly.pdbx_strand_id
1 'polypeptide(L)'
;MSARRLLFILALIVFVVTLVLLVTGSKWLVISLSDTQNIPSGTFITWLGLIALPASIILGINGLYFPKNKRDRLFKKIMLFAVILAILWVPISYLLAGNLSFSFTEKAVFQGGQDAMHWFWRYTYGIPIFSLGTFLLYGILSAFRKKE
;
A
#
# COMPACT_ATOMS: atom_id res chain seq x y z
N MET A 1 24.11 -5.32 11.29
CA MET A 1 22.64 -5.40 11.22
C MET A 1 22.27 -6.45 10.16
N SER A 2 21.30 -7.33 10.37
CA SER A 2 20.94 -8.30 9.32
C SER A 2 20.20 -7.61 8.17
N ALA A 3 20.40 -8.09 6.92
CA ALA A 3 19.77 -7.51 5.73
C ALA A 3 18.25 -7.37 5.87
N ARG A 4 17.59 -8.39 6.45
CA ARG A 4 16.16 -8.37 6.74
C ARG A 4 15.75 -7.22 7.68
N ARG A 5 16.50 -6.99 8.76
CA ARG A 5 16.19 -5.90 9.71
C ARG A 5 16.36 -4.54 9.03
N LEU A 6 17.36 -4.40 8.17
CA LEU A 6 17.54 -3.18 7.37
C LEU A 6 16.35 -2.94 6.43
N LEU A 7 15.95 -3.94 5.66
CA LEU A 7 14.80 -3.83 4.75
C LEU A 7 13.51 -3.52 5.50
N PHE A 8 13.29 -4.13 6.67
CA PHE A 8 12.15 -3.82 7.53
C PHE A 8 12.12 -2.35 7.94
N ILE A 9 13.25 -1.84 8.46
CA ILE A 9 13.36 -0.46 8.92
C ILE A 9 13.18 0.51 7.76
N LEU A 10 13.80 0.25 6.61
CA LEU A 10 13.66 1.09 5.42
C LEU A 10 12.20 1.13 4.94
N ALA A 11 11.55 -0.02 4.83
CA ALA A 11 10.13 -0.07 4.45
C ALA A 11 9.24 0.68 5.46
N LEU A 12 9.50 0.51 6.76
CA LEU A 12 8.74 1.23 7.78
C LEU A 12 8.95 2.75 7.71
N ILE A 13 10.19 3.21 7.50
CA ILE A 13 10.50 4.64 7.32
C ILE A 13 9.78 5.18 6.09
N VAL A 14 9.84 4.49 4.95
CA VAL A 14 9.14 4.90 3.72
C VAL A 14 7.64 5.04 3.96
N PHE A 15 7.03 4.07 4.64
CA PHE A 15 5.61 4.13 4.97
C PHE A 15 5.28 5.32 5.88
N VAL A 16 6.03 5.49 6.99
CA VAL A 16 5.80 6.58 7.95
C VAL A 16 5.99 7.95 7.31
N VAL A 17 7.06 8.15 6.54
CA VAL A 17 7.31 9.40 5.81
C VAL A 17 6.17 9.67 4.83
N THR A 18 5.74 8.67 4.06
CA THR A 18 4.60 8.81 3.14
C THR A 18 3.33 9.23 3.87
N LEU A 19 3.02 8.59 5.00
CA LEU A 19 1.85 8.91 5.81
C LEU A 19 1.90 10.34 6.35
N VAL A 20 3.06 10.77 6.85
CA VAL A 20 3.26 12.15 7.33
C VAL A 20 3.04 13.15 6.19
N LEU A 21 3.61 12.91 5.01
CA LEU A 21 3.43 13.79 3.86
C LEU A 21 1.95 13.90 3.44
N LEU A 22 1.24 12.77 3.39
CA LEU A 22 -0.18 12.71 3.03
C LEU A 22 -1.06 13.43 4.05
N VAL A 23 -0.88 13.16 5.35
CA VAL A 23 -1.68 13.76 6.42
C VAL A 23 -1.46 15.27 6.53
N THR A 24 -0.22 15.73 6.29
CA THR A 24 0.12 17.16 6.34
C THR A 24 -0.25 17.92 5.07
N GLY A 25 -0.68 17.24 4.00
CA GLY A 25 -0.92 17.87 2.70
C GLY A 25 0.34 18.55 2.15
N SER A 26 1.50 17.91 2.33
CA SER A 26 2.80 18.52 2.05
C SER A 26 2.95 18.98 0.60
N LYS A 27 3.60 20.13 0.37
CA LYS A 27 3.93 20.66 -0.97
C LYS A 27 4.72 19.67 -1.81
N TRP A 28 5.50 18.80 -1.17
CA TRP A 28 6.27 17.74 -1.84
C TRP A 28 5.41 16.71 -2.57
N LEU A 29 4.10 16.66 -2.34
CA LEU A 29 3.18 15.75 -3.04
C LEU A 29 2.68 16.30 -4.38
N VAL A 30 2.73 17.62 -4.57
CA VAL A 30 2.17 18.30 -5.75
C VAL A 30 3.25 18.81 -6.71
N ILE A 31 4.54 18.59 -6.40
CA ILE A 31 5.63 18.92 -7.30
C ILE A 31 5.48 18.08 -8.57
N SER A 32 5.41 18.74 -9.72
CA SER A 32 5.39 18.03 -11.00
C SER A 32 6.77 17.45 -11.29
N LEU A 33 6.83 16.16 -11.60
CA LEU A 33 8.04 15.48 -12.06
C LEU A 33 8.24 15.57 -13.58
N SER A 34 7.23 16.07 -14.30
CA SER A 34 7.27 16.24 -15.75
C SER A 34 6.43 17.45 -16.15
N ASP A 35 7.06 18.43 -16.80
CA ASP A 35 6.41 19.66 -17.25
C ASP A 35 5.32 19.41 -18.31
N THR A 36 5.39 18.30 -19.03
CA THR A 36 4.47 17.99 -20.15
C THR A 36 3.29 17.10 -19.76
N GLN A 37 3.46 16.24 -18.75
CA GLN A 37 2.44 15.24 -18.37
C GLN A 37 1.78 15.51 -17.00
N ASN A 38 2.16 16.58 -16.30
CA ASN A 38 1.64 16.95 -14.97
C ASN A 38 1.64 15.75 -14.00
N ILE A 39 2.73 14.99 -13.95
CA ILE A 39 2.83 13.81 -13.08
C ILE A 39 3.23 14.28 -11.68
N PRO A 40 2.35 14.21 -10.67
CA PRO A 40 2.69 14.65 -9.33
C PRO A 40 3.64 13.65 -8.68
N SER A 41 4.67 14.14 -7.98
CA SER A 41 5.53 13.33 -7.12
C SER A 41 4.75 12.53 -6.08
N GLY A 42 3.61 13.06 -5.64
CA GLY A 42 2.67 12.39 -4.73
C GLY A 42 2.17 11.05 -5.23
N THR A 43 2.06 10.84 -6.54
CA THR A 43 1.69 9.55 -7.13
C THR A 43 2.72 8.47 -6.75
N PHE A 44 4.01 8.74 -6.97
CA PHE A 44 5.07 7.79 -6.65
C PHE A 44 5.29 7.64 -5.14
N ILE A 45 5.19 8.74 -4.39
CA ILE A 45 5.30 8.71 -2.93
C ILE A 45 4.21 7.82 -2.34
N THR A 46 2.96 8.01 -2.76
CA THR A 46 1.82 7.18 -2.33
C THR A 46 2.00 5.73 -2.74
N TRP A 47 2.43 5.49 -3.98
CA TRP A 47 2.67 4.14 -4.48
C TRP A 47 3.71 3.38 -3.64
N LEU A 48 4.84 4.03 -3.33
CA LEU A 48 5.87 3.47 -2.47
C LEU A 48 5.35 3.22 -1.06
N GLY A 49 4.59 4.14 -0.47
CA GLY A 49 3.98 3.96 0.84
C GLY A 49 3.01 2.77 0.90
N LEU A 50 2.16 2.62 -0.13
CA LEU A 50 1.21 1.51 -0.24
C LEU A 50 1.92 0.15 -0.35
N ILE A 51 3.06 0.07 -1.04
CA ILE A 51 3.87 -1.15 -1.12
C ILE A 51 4.61 -1.40 0.20
N ALA A 52 5.15 -0.33 0.79
CA ALA A 52 6.00 -0.39 1.96
C ALA A 52 5.27 -0.95 3.19
N LEU A 53 3.99 -0.64 3.37
CA LEU A 53 3.20 -1.14 4.50
C LEU A 53 3.13 -2.68 4.56
N PRO A 54 2.51 -3.41 3.60
CA PRO A 54 2.45 -4.86 3.64
C PRO A 54 3.84 -5.50 3.59
N ALA A 55 4.80 -4.90 2.88
CA ALA A 55 6.19 -5.38 2.88
C ALA A 55 6.82 -5.31 4.29
N SER A 56 6.66 -4.20 5.00
CA SER A 56 7.17 -4.04 6.37
C SER A 56 6.56 -5.07 7.33
N ILE A 57 5.27 -5.41 7.16
CA ILE A 57 4.60 -6.43 7.99
C ILE A 57 5.21 -7.82 7.75
N ILE A 58 5.43 -8.22 6.50
CA ILE A 58 6.08 -9.50 6.17
C ILE A 58 7.50 -9.54 6.73
N LEU A 59 8.27 -8.46 6.58
CA LEU A 59 9.65 -8.38 7.02
C LEU A 59 9.77 -8.32 8.56
N GLY A 60 8.86 -7.63 9.24
CA GLY A 60 8.87 -7.44 10.68
C GLY A 60 8.49 -8.71 11.46
N ILE A 61 7.60 -9.54 10.90
CA ILE A 61 7.05 -10.70 11.61
C ILE A 61 7.79 -11.98 11.20
N ASN A 62 8.50 -12.60 12.17
CA ASN A 62 9.26 -13.83 11.92
C ASN A 62 8.42 -14.96 11.31
N GLY A 63 7.19 -15.16 11.78
CA GLY A 63 6.29 -16.18 11.23
C GLY A 63 5.89 -15.92 9.79
N LEU A 64 5.76 -14.66 9.36
CA LEU A 64 5.41 -14.37 7.96
C LEU A 64 6.64 -14.44 7.05
N TYR A 65 7.81 -13.99 7.52
CA TYR A 65 9.04 -14.08 6.74
C TYR A 65 9.49 -15.55 6.56
N PHE A 66 9.58 -16.29 7.67
CA PHE A 66 9.95 -17.71 7.74
C PHE A 66 8.79 -18.55 8.30
N PRO A 67 7.78 -18.88 7.48
CA PRO A 67 6.60 -19.58 7.96
C PRO A 67 6.91 -21.02 8.35
N LYS A 68 6.62 -21.37 9.61
CA LYS A 68 6.88 -22.71 10.16
C LYS A 68 5.67 -23.64 10.07
N ASN A 69 4.45 -23.09 10.04
CA ASN A 69 3.20 -23.86 10.03
C ASN A 69 2.29 -23.43 8.87
N LYS A 70 1.15 -24.13 8.70
CA LYS A 70 0.19 -23.85 7.63
C LYS A 70 -0.47 -22.47 7.76
N ARG A 71 -0.76 -22.03 9.00
CA ARG A 71 -1.38 -20.73 9.28
C ARG A 71 -0.46 -19.58 8.86
N ASP A 72 0.81 -19.63 9.27
CA ASP A 72 1.82 -18.64 8.92
C ASP A 72 1.99 -18.54 7.39
N ARG A 73 1.97 -19.69 6.68
CA ARG A 73 1.99 -19.73 5.21
C ARG A 73 0.75 -19.07 4.59
N LEU A 74 -0.44 -19.30 5.15
CA LEU A 74 -1.68 -18.67 4.69
C LEU A 74 -1.59 -17.14 4.83
N PHE A 75 -1.25 -16.64 6.02
CA PHE A 75 -1.13 -15.20 6.26
C PHE A 75 -0.02 -14.56 5.42
N LYS A 76 1.09 -15.26 5.17
CA LYS A 76 2.12 -14.80 4.24
C LYS A 76 1.56 -14.62 2.82
N LYS A 77 0.78 -15.59 2.32
CA LYS A 77 0.15 -15.50 0.99
C LYS A 77 -0.84 -14.33 0.92
N ILE A 78 -1.67 -14.15 1.94
CA ILE A 78 -2.62 -13.03 2.02
C ILE A 78 -1.87 -11.68 2.00
N MET A 79 -0.78 -11.55 2.76
CA MET A 79 0.00 -10.32 2.79
C MET A 79 0.78 -10.10 1.47
N LEU A 80 1.27 -11.15 0.82
CA LEU A 80 1.87 -11.05 -0.51
C LEU A 80 0.85 -10.61 -1.57
N PHE A 81 -0.40 -11.06 -1.45
CA PHE A 81 -1.49 -10.57 -2.29
C PHE A 81 -1.71 -9.06 -2.08
N ALA A 82 -1.65 -8.57 -0.84
CA ALA A 82 -1.70 -7.12 -0.56
C ALA A 82 -0.54 -6.36 -1.23
N VAL A 83 0.68 -6.91 -1.23
CA VAL A 83 1.83 -6.33 -1.96
C VAL A 83 1.56 -6.27 -3.46
N ILE A 84 0.99 -7.33 -4.05
CA ILE A 84 0.66 -7.36 -5.48
C ILE A 84 -0.38 -6.27 -5.81
N LEU A 85 -1.44 -6.14 -5.00
CA LEU A 85 -2.42 -5.06 -5.17
C LEU A 85 -1.74 -3.68 -5.07
N ALA A 86 -0.87 -3.47 -4.09
CA ALA A 86 -0.12 -2.22 -3.96
C ALA A 86 0.77 -1.92 -5.18
N ILE A 87 1.46 -2.93 -5.73
CA ILE A 87 2.25 -2.78 -6.96
C ILE A 87 1.33 -2.40 -8.14
N LEU A 88 0.18 -3.04 -8.25
CA LEU A 88 -0.81 -2.75 -9.29
C LEU A 88 -1.60 -1.45 -9.06
N TRP A 89 -1.31 -0.71 -8.00
CA TRP A 89 -2.06 0.51 -7.68
C TRP A 89 -1.98 1.56 -8.78
N VAL A 90 -0.79 1.90 -9.29
CA VAL A 90 -0.63 2.85 -10.39
C VAL A 90 -1.33 2.43 -11.68
N PRO A 91 -1.10 1.21 -12.24
CA PRO A 91 -1.73 0.84 -13.50
C PRO A 91 -3.27 0.80 -13.38
N ILE A 92 -3.81 0.27 -12.28
CA ILE A 92 -5.27 0.26 -12.07
C ILE A 92 -5.80 1.69 -11.93
N SER A 93 -5.12 2.55 -11.18
CA SER A 93 -5.54 3.95 -11.01
C SER A 93 -5.48 4.73 -12.32
N TYR A 94 -4.49 4.45 -13.18
CA TYR A 94 -4.42 5.02 -14.51
C TYR A 94 -5.59 4.55 -15.40
N LEU A 95 -5.95 3.26 -15.36
CA LEU A 95 -7.10 2.75 -16.09
C LEU A 95 -8.41 3.39 -15.61
N LEU A 96 -8.53 3.71 -14.32
CA LEU A 96 -9.69 4.39 -13.75
C LEU A 96 -9.74 5.88 -14.10
N ALA A 97 -8.63 6.60 -14.01
CA ALA A 97 -8.58 8.06 -14.18
C ALA A 97 -8.31 8.51 -15.63
N GLY A 98 -7.62 7.70 -16.42
CA GLY A 98 -7.11 8.05 -17.76
C GLY A 98 -5.89 8.97 -17.75
N ASN A 99 -5.29 9.22 -16.58
CA ASN A 99 -4.15 10.11 -16.40
C ASN A 99 -3.30 9.70 -15.18
N LEU A 100 -2.05 10.19 -15.08
CA LEU A 100 -1.12 9.87 -13.99
C LEU A 100 -1.24 10.79 -12.77
N SER A 101 -2.02 11.87 -12.86
CA SER A 101 -2.37 12.72 -11.72
C SER A 101 -3.59 12.21 -10.94
N PHE A 102 -4.21 11.12 -11.41
CA PHE A 102 -5.44 10.52 -10.88
C PHE A 102 -6.52 11.55 -10.61
N SER A 103 -6.69 12.46 -11.57
CA SER A 103 -7.73 13.49 -11.55
C SER A 103 -9.05 12.96 -12.12
N PHE A 104 -10.16 13.32 -11.46
CA PHE A 104 -11.53 12.92 -11.82
C PHE A 104 -12.40 14.16 -12.02
N THR A 105 -13.40 14.04 -12.89
CA THR A 105 -14.29 15.13 -13.30
C THR A 105 -15.74 14.66 -13.34
N GLU A 106 -16.69 15.59 -13.33
CA GLU A 106 -18.13 15.29 -13.47
C GLU A 106 -18.47 14.98 -14.94
N LYS A 107 -18.09 13.79 -15.40
CA LYS A 107 -18.40 13.27 -16.73
C LYS A 107 -19.30 12.04 -16.60
N ALA A 108 -20.17 11.85 -17.59
CA ALA A 108 -21.06 10.69 -17.66
C ALA A 108 -20.35 9.37 -18.02
N VAL A 109 -19.12 9.44 -18.54
CA VAL A 109 -18.31 8.27 -18.90
C VAL A 109 -17.63 7.72 -17.65
N PHE A 110 -17.51 6.40 -17.55
CA PHE A 110 -16.89 5.72 -16.40
C PHE A 110 -15.44 6.19 -16.15
N GLN A 111 -14.56 6.04 -17.14
CA GLN A 111 -13.15 6.42 -16.99
C GLN A 111 -13.03 7.95 -16.79
N GLY A 112 -12.35 8.35 -15.71
CA GLY A 112 -12.20 9.74 -15.29
C GLY A 112 -13.49 10.38 -14.72
N GLY A 113 -14.58 9.62 -14.63
CA GLY A 113 -15.84 10.01 -14.02
C GLY A 113 -15.93 9.71 -12.52
N GLN A 114 -17.07 10.05 -11.91
CA GLN A 114 -17.30 9.92 -10.47
C GLN A 114 -17.34 8.45 -10.00
N ASP A 115 -17.90 7.55 -10.80
CA ASP A 115 -17.93 6.13 -10.47
C ASP A 115 -16.52 5.53 -10.38
N ALA A 116 -15.65 5.87 -11.34
CA ALA A 116 -14.25 5.46 -11.29
C ALA A 116 -13.51 6.07 -10.10
N MET A 117 -13.85 7.32 -9.70
CA MET A 117 -13.30 7.95 -8.50
C MET A 117 -13.65 7.16 -7.23
N HIS A 118 -14.90 6.69 -7.09
CA HIS A 118 -15.30 5.86 -5.95
C HIS A 118 -14.53 4.54 -5.89
N TRP A 119 -14.33 3.87 -7.04
CA TRP A 119 -13.51 2.67 -7.10
C TRP A 119 -12.04 2.94 -6.78
N PHE A 120 -11.49 4.04 -7.27
CA PHE A 120 -10.14 4.49 -6.96
C PHE A 120 -9.93 4.67 -5.45
N TRP A 121 -10.84 5.36 -4.75
CA TRP A 121 -10.73 5.55 -3.31
C TRP A 121 -10.89 4.26 -2.52
N ARG A 122 -11.88 3.42 -2.88
CA ARG A 122 -12.06 2.10 -2.27
C ARG A 122 -10.81 1.25 -2.41
N TYR A 123 -10.16 1.28 -3.57
CA TYR A 123 -8.94 0.53 -3.81
C TYR A 123 -7.76 1.10 -3.01
N THR A 124 -7.59 2.42 -3.05
CA THR A 124 -6.50 3.14 -2.36
C THR A 124 -6.55 2.95 -0.85
N TYR A 125 -7.73 3.06 -0.22
CA TYR A 125 -7.90 2.81 1.22
C TYR A 125 -8.01 1.32 1.56
N GLY A 126 -8.50 0.51 0.62
CA GLY A 126 -8.66 -0.93 0.79
C GLY A 126 -7.33 -1.63 1.04
N ILE A 127 -6.26 -1.27 0.32
CA ILE A 127 -4.93 -1.87 0.49
C ILE A 127 -4.39 -1.74 1.93
N PRO A 128 -4.29 -0.52 2.53
CA PRO A 128 -3.78 -0.37 3.89
C PRO A 128 -4.73 -0.97 4.93
N ILE A 129 -6.05 -0.80 4.79
CA ILE A 129 -7.04 -1.40 5.70
C ILE A 129 -6.91 -2.93 5.68
N PHE A 130 -6.81 -3.54 4.49
CA PHE A 130 -6.64 -4.98 4.34
C PHE A 130 -5.32 -5.48 4.94
N SER A 131 -4.22 -4.74 4.73
CA SER A 131 -2.90 -5.07 5.27
C SER A 131 -2.90 -5.02 6.80
N LEU A 132 -3.42 -3.94 7.38
CA LEU A 132 -3.51 -3.76 8.83
C LEU A 132 -4.49 -4.75 9.46
N GLY A 133 -5.66 -4.97 8.85
CA GLY A 133 -6.64 -5.95 9.31
C GLY A 133 -6.07 -7.36 9.34
N THR A 134 -5.34 -7.75 8.29
CA THR A 134 -4.64 -9.04 8.23
C THR A 134 -3.56 -9.15 9.32
N PHE A 135 -2.79 -8.07 9.55
CA PHE A 135 -1.79 -8.01 10.61
C PHE A 135 -2.41 -8.19 12.01
N LEU A 136 -3.46 -7.43 12.31
CA LEU A 136 -4.16 -7.49 13.59
C LEU A 136 -4.77 -8.88 13.82
N LEU A 137 -5.44 -9.45 12.81
CA LEU A 137 -6.01 -10.79 12.89
C LEU A 137 -4.91 -11.85 13.13
N TYR A 138 -3.78 -11.76 12.43
CA TYR A 138 -2.63 -12.64 12.68
C TYR A 138 -2.13 -12.52 14.12
N GLY A 139 -1.99 -11.29 14.62
CA GLY A 139 -1.59 -11.00 16.00
C GLY A 139 -2.51 -11.64 17.02
N ILE A 140 -3.83 -11.41 16.90
CA ILE A 140 -4.87 -11.98 17.77
C ILE A 140 -4.79 -13.51 17.77
N LEU A 141 -4.80 -14.14 16.59
CA LEU A 141 -4.73 -15.60 16.49
C LEU A 141 -3.41 -16.17 17.01
N SER A 142 -2.32 -15.41 16.94
CA SER A 142 -1.02 -15.81 17.48
C SER A 142 -0.95 -15.76 19.00
N ALA A 143 -1.68 -14.82 19.64
CA ALA A 143 -1.74 -14.69 21.09
C ALA A 143 -2.43 -15.90 21.76
N PHE A 144 -3.44 -16.48 21.10
CA PHE A 144 -4.14 -17.68 21.59
C PHE A 144 -3.41 -19.00 21.32
N ARG A 145 -2.22 -18.96 20.72
CA ARG A 145 -1.44 -20.18 20.49
C ARG A 145 -0.85 -20.63 21.82
N LYS A 146 -1.29 -21.80 22.33
CA LYS A 146 -0.64 -22.44 23.48
C LYS A 146 0.86 -22.52 23.20
N LYS A 147 1.67 -22.11 24.18
CA LYS A 147 3.08 -22.46 24.24
C LYS A 147 3.12 -23.97 24.48
N GLU A 148 3.31 -24.72 23.41
CA GLU A 148 3.83 -26.09 23.52
C GLU A 148 5.26 -26.05 24.03
#